data_AF-A0A382NFR2-F1
#
_entry.id   AF-A0A382NFR2-F1
#
_cell.length_a   1.000
_cell.length_b   1.000
_cell.length_c   1.000
_cell.angle_alpha   90.00
_cell.angle_beta   90.00
_cell.angle_gamma   90.00
#
_symmetry.space_group_name_H-M   'P 1'
#
loop_
_entity.id
_entity.type
_entity.pdbx_description
1 polymer ?
#
loop_
_entity_poly.entity_id
_entity_poly.type
_entity_poly.pdbx_seq_one_letter_code
_entity_poly.pdbx_strand_id
1 'polypeptide(L)' 'CSLPFFFEPNFDTVVVPLDEFCSKNNPPRYEPFHFGDYLESKFTTSYSDTVI' A
#
# COMPACT_ATOMS: atom_id res chain seq x y z
N CYS A 1 -27.25 6.54 -0.09
CA CYS A 1 -26.12 7.26 0.52
C CYS A 1 -25.09 6.22 0.97
N SER A 2 -23.82 6.37 0.64
CA SER A 2 -22.74 5.49 1.09
C SER A 2 -21.70 6.31 1.86
N LEU A 3 -21.07 5.71 2.87
CA LEU A 3 -20.00 6.31 3.65
C LEU A 3 -18.88 5.28 3.84
N PRO A 4 -17.84 5.29 3.00
CA PRO A 4 -16.74 4.36 3.13
C PRO A 4 -15.81 4.76 4.29
N PHE A 5 -15.30 3.76 5.01
CA PHE A 5 -14.24 3.91 5.99
C PHE A 5 -13.13 2.91 5.65
N PHE A 6 -11.92 3.41 5.42
CA PHE A 6 -10.77 2.59 5.04
C PHE A 6 -9.85 2.41 6.25
N PHE A 7 -9.46 1.17 6.53
CA PHE A 7 -8.46 0.87 7.54
C PHE A 7 -7.09 0.82 6.88
N GLU A 8 -6.20 1.66 7.37
CA GLU A 8 -4.85 1.82 6.83
C GLU A 8 -3.81 1.49 7.91
N PRO A 9 -2.64 0.98 7.52
CA PRO A 9 -1.49 0.91 8.42
C PRO A 9 -1.04 2.29 8.91
N ASN A 10 -0.14 2.31 9.89
CA ASN A 10 0.55 3.56 10.24
C ASN A 10 1.39 4.04 9.05
N PHE A 11 1.59 5.36 8.95
CA PHE A 11 2.31 5.97 7.84
C PHE A 11 3.73 5.39 7.64
N ASP A 12 4.45 5.18 8.75
CA ASP A 12 5.82 4.65 8.74
C ASP A 12 5.89 3.13 8.57
N THR A 13 4.76 2.42 8.51
CA THR A 13 4.74 0.96 8.39
C THR A 13 5.46 0.50 7.13
N VAL A 14 6.44 -0.39 7.29
CA VAL A 14 7.04 -1.13 6.18
C VAL A 14 6.10 -2.27 5.81
N VAL A 15 5.53 -2.20 4.62
CA VAL A 15 4.69 -3.24 4.03
C VAL A 15 5.59 -4.25 3.33
N VAL A 16 5.48 -5.51 3.73
CA VAL A 16 6.25 -6.64 3.21
C VAL A 16 5.40 -7.91 3.29
N PRO A 17 5.56 -8.91 2.39
CA PRO A 17 4.93 -10.21 2.56
C PRO A 17 5.30 -10.83 3.92
N LEU A 18 4.30 -11.32 4.65
CA LEU A 18 4.55 -11.98 5.94
C LEU A 18 5.27 -13.31 5.72
N ASP A 19 6.26 -13.60 6.57
CA ASP A 19 7.15 -14.75 6.43
C ASP A 19 6.39 -16.09 6.40
N GLU A 20 5.32 -16.20 7.18
CA GLU A 20 4.46 -17.38 7.26
C GLU A 20 3.73 -17.71 5.94
N PHE A 21 3.64 -16.76 5.00
CA PHE A 21 3.09 -16.99 3.66
C PHE A 21 4.17 -17.13 2.58
N CYS A 22 5.45 -17.03 2.95
CA CYS A 22 6.58 -17.15 2.05
C CYS A 22 7.27 -18.52 2.22
N SER A 23 7.69 -19.11 1.11
CA SER A 23 8.46 -20.37 1.13
C SER A 23 9.40 -20.45 -0.06
N LYS A 24 10.27 -21.47 -0.08
CA LYS A 24 11.15 -21.72 -1.22
C LYS A 24 10.40 -21.84 -2.55
N ASN A 25 9.18 -22.40 -2.53
CA ASN A 25 8.35 -22.59 -3.71
C ASN A 25 7.34 -21.45 -3.92
N ASN A 26 7.22 -20.53 -2.96
CA ASN A 26 6.41 -19.32 -3.03
C ASN A 26 7.20 -18.15 -2.43
N PRO A 27 8.23 -17.65 -3.12
CA PRO A 27 9.03 -16.55 -2.62
C PRO A 27 8.21 -15.24 -2.60
N PRO A 28 8.62 -14.24 -1.79
CA PRO A 28 8.05 -12.91 -1.84
C PRO A 28 8.14 -12.35 -3.27
N ARG A 29 7.06 -11.71 -3.72
CA ARG A 29 6.93 -11.18 -5.09
C ARG A 29 7.10 -9.67 -5.18
N TYR A 30 7.06 -8.99 -4.04
CA TYR A 30 7.11 -7.55 -3.93
C TYR A 30 8.21 -7.17 -2.97
N GLU A 31 8.97 -6.15 -3.33
CA GLU A 31 9.96 -5.55 -2.45
C GLU A 31 9.27 -4.82 -1.29
N PRO A 32 9.90 -4.75 -0.10
CA PRO A 32 9.40 -3.94 1.00
C PRO A 32 9.30 -2.46 0.63
N PHE A 33 8.27 -1.77 1.14
CA PHE A 33 8.08 -0.33 0.94
C PHE A 33 7.40 0.33 2.15
N HIS A 34 7.55 1.63 2.33
CA HIS A 34 6.81 2.38 3.36
C HIS A 34 5.39 2.71 2.89
N PHE A 35 4.39 2.47 3.74
CA PHE A 35 2.99 2.69 3.40
C PHE A 35 2.70 4.15 3.04
N GLY A 36 3.31 5.11 3.74
CA GLY A 36 3.19 6.54 3.45
C GLY A 36 3.57 6.90 2.02
N ASP A 37 4.72 6.44 1.53
CA ASP A 37 5.19 6.69 0.16
C ASP A 37 4.22 6.14 -0.89
N TYR A 38 3.66 4.95 -0.63
CA TYR A 38 2.63 4.36 -1.50
C TYR A 38 1.34 5.17 -1.49
N LEU A 39 0.89 5.61 -0.31
CA LEU A 39 -0.32 6.40 -0.15
C LEU A 39 -0.21 7.73 -0.91
N GLU A 40 0.90 8.45 -0.74
CA GLU A 40 1.18 9.68 -1.47
C GLU A 40 1.18 9.45 -2.98
N SER A 41 1.90 8.43 -3.47
CA SER A 41 1.93 8.05 -4.87
C SER A 41 0.54 7.79 -5.45
N LYS A 42 -0.33 7.09 -4.70
CA LYS A 42 -1.71 6.80 -5.11
C LYS A 42 -2.59 8.02 -5.12
N PHE A 43 -2.47 8.91 -4.14
CA PHE A 43 -3.20 10.18 -4.14
C PHE A 43 -2.78 11.05 -5.32
N THR A 44 -1.47 11.21 -5.54
CA THR A 44 -0.98 11.99 -6.68
C THR A 44 -1.48 11.40 -7.99
N THR A 45 -1.33 10.09 -8.22
CA THR A 45 -1.73 9.45 -9.49
C THR A 45 -3.25 9.49 -9.70
N SER A 46 -4.02 9.13 -8.68
CA SER A 46 -5.48 8.95 -8.83
C SER A 46 -6.24 10.28 -8.93
N TYR A 47 -5.68 11.35 -8.38
CA TYR A 47 -6.27 12.70 -8.44
C TYR A 47 -5.50 13.65 -9.38
N SER A 48 -4.52 13.15 -10.14
CA SER A 48 -3.80 13.94 -11.16
C SER A 48 -4.75 14.65 -12.13
N ASP A 49 -5.85 13.99 -12.52
CA ASP A 49 -6.85 14.54 -13.44
C ASP A 49 -7.92 15.41 -12.74
N THR A 50 -7.90 15.50 -11.40
CA THR A 50 -8.91 16.22 -10.60
C THR A 50 -8.43 17.60 -10.15
N VAL A 51 -7.14 17.90 -10.30
CA VAL A 51 -6.59 19.23 -10.04
C VAL A 51 -6.68 20.05 -11.34
N ILE A 52 -7.68 20.94 -11.40
CA ILE A 52 -7.79 22.04 -12.38
C ILE A 52 -6.85 23.18 -11.96
#